data_AF-A0A4D6XFD6-F1
#
_entry.id   AF-A0A4D6XFD6-F1
#
_cell.length_a   1.000
_cell.length_b   1.000
_cell.length_c   1.000
_cell.angle_alpha   90.00
_cell.angle_beta   90.00
_cell.angle_gamma   90.00
#
_symmetry.space_group_name_H-M   'P 1'
#
loop_
_entity.id
_entity.type
_entity.pdbx_description
1 polymer ?
#
loop_
_entity_poly.entity_id
_entity_poly.type
_entity_poly.pdbx_seq_one_letter_code
_entity_poly.pdbx_strand_id
1 'polypeptide(L)'
;MRFYSPSTACCYLTGIHEEMPSDAQPISEEIYQSVIANPERGKVRSHDSAGQPNLIDPPLYEPTLEDLKAGERTWRDSYLTATEWLVTRYRDEKDMQRAPTLTIEQFNELLVYRQALRDWPQSESFPDSACRPVEPTWLPTQFQ
;
A
#
# COMPACT_ATOMS: atom_id res chain seq x y z
N MET A 1 31.08 22.96 -14.36
CA MET A 1 29.99 22.56 -15.27
C MET A 1 29.12 21.52 -14.57
N ARG A 2 27.82 21.49 -14.90
CA ARG A 2 26.87 20.51 -14.35
C ARG A 2 26.47 19.54 -15.44
N PHE A 3 26.35 18.29 -15.07
CA PHE A 3 25.93 17.21 -15.93
C PHE A 3 24.75 16.50 -15.29
N TYR A 4 23.93 15.84 -16.10
CA TYR A 4 22.86 14.98 -15.66
C TYR A 4 22.97 13.65 -16.39
N SER A 5 22.80 12.55 -15.65
CA SER A 5 22.82 11.20 -16.21
C SER A 5 21.41 10.59 -16.10
N PRO A 6 20.76 10.27 -17.23
CA PRO A 6 19.46 9.60 -17.24
C PRO A 6 19.45 8.26 -16.49
N SER A 7 20.52 7.46 -16.62
CA SER A 7 20.62 6.14 -15.98
C SER A 7 20.65 6.20 -14.46
N THR A 8 21.18 7.29 -13.90
CA THR A 8 21.26 7.49 -12.44
C THR A 8 20.25 8.50 -11.91
N ALA A 9 19.52 9.19 -12.81
CA ALA A 9 18.63 10.30 -12.51
C ALA A 9 19.24 11.38 -11.60
N CYS A 10 20.56 11.59 -11.72
CA CYS A 10 21.34 12.41 -10.81
C CYS A 10 22.16 13.48 -11.53
N CYS A 11 22.46 14.56 -10.79
CA CYS A 11 23.31 15.65 -11.26
C CYS A 11 24.76 15.46 -10.80
N TYR A 12 25.70 15.60 -11.72
CA TYR A 12 27.13 15.49 -11.49
C TYR A 12 27.80 16.85 -11.71
N LEU A 13 28.82 17.10 -10.91
CA LEU A 13 29.55 18.37 -10.89
C LEU A 13 31.03 18.08 -11.15
N THR A 14 31.58 18.70 -12.18
CA THR A 14 33.04 18.67 -12.43
C THR A 14 33.79 19.20 -11.22
N GLY A 15 34.81 18.48 -10.77
CA GLY A 15 35.62 18.84 -9.61
C GLY A 15 35.06 18.38 -8.26
N ILE A 16 33.83 17.83 -8.24
CA ILE A 16 33.25 17.17 -7.06
C ILE A 16 33.16 15.66 -7.28
N HIS A 17 32.74 15.23 -8.47
CA HIS A 17 32.64 13.82 -8.82
C HIS A 17 33.87 13.41 -9.64
N GLU A 18 34.61 12.41 -9.15
CA GLU A 18 35.80 11.86 -9.82
C GLU A 18 35.42 11.00 -11.03
N GLU A 19 34.32 10.26 -10.93
CA GLU A 19 33.74 9.48 -12.01
C GLU A 19 32.36 10.03 -12.38
N MET A 20 32.08 10.09 -13.68
CA MET A 20 30.77 10.44 -14.22
C MET A 20 30.27 9.29 -15.10
N PRO A 21 28.97 8.95 -15.03
CA PRO A 21 28.37 8.01 -15.96
C PRO A 21 28.64 8.38 -17.42
N SER A 22 28.78 7.39 -18.29
CA SER A 22 29.03 7.62 -19.72
C SER A 22 27.89 8.33 -20.44
N ASP A 23 26.68 8.29 -19.88
CA ASP A 23 25.48 8.98 -20.36
C ASP A 23 25.29 10.36 -19.69
N ALA A 24 26.26 10.85 -18.91
CA ALA A 24 26.20 12.16 -18.29
C ALA A 24 26.32 13.27 -19.35
N GLN A 25 25.27 14.06 -19.50
CA GLN A 25 25.17 15.15 -20.47
C GLN A 25 25.17 16.51 -19.79
N PRO A 26 25.76 17.55 -20.39
CA PRO A 26 25.75 18.88 -19.81
C PRO A 26 24.31 19.43 -19.71
N ILE A 27 24.02 20.07 -18.59
CA ILE A 27 22.75 20.78 -18.35
C ILE A 27 23.01 22.27 -18.12
N SER A 28 22.06 23.12 -18.53
CA SER A 28 22.19 24.56 -18.30
C SER A 28 21.93 24.91 -16.83
N GLU A 29 22.34 26.12 -16.42
CA GLU A 29 22.01 26.63 -15.07
C GLU A 29 20.49 26.73 -14.90
N GLU A 30 19.75 27.16 -15.92
CA GLU A 30 18.30 27.33 -15.88
C GLU A 30 17.57 26.00 -15.67
N ILE A 31 18.00 24.95 -16.38
CA ILE A 31 17.47 23.59 -16.19
C ILE A 31 17.81 23.09 -14.78
N TYR A 32 19.04 23.28 -14.33
CA TYR A 32 19.44 22.90 -12.97
C TYR A 32 18.58 23.61 -11.91
N GLN A 33 18.39 24.93 -12.03
CA GLN A 33 17.61 25.71 -11.07
C GLN A 33 16.14 25.28 -11.07
N SER A 34 15.51 25.19 -12.24
CA SER A 34 14.06 24.93 -12.36
C SER A 34 13.66 23.47 -12.10
N VAL A 35 14.53 22.49 -12.41
CA VAL A 35 14.18 21.06 -12.29
C VAL A 35 14.81 20.41 -11.07
N ILE A 36 16.05 20.79 -10.72
CA ILE A 36 16.84 20.12 -9.68
C ILE A 36 16.87 20.95 -8.39
N ALA A 37 17.36 22.18 -8.40
CA ALA A 37 17.54 22.96 -7.17
C ALA A 37 16.21 23.47 -6.58
N ASN A 38 15.27 23.88 -7.44
CA ASN A 38 13.99 24.48 -7.05
C ASN A 38 12.83 23.95 -7.92
N PRO A 39 12.49 22.65 -7.82
CA PRO A 39 11.42 22.06 -8.60
C PRO A 39 10.06 22.66 -8.24
N GLU A 40 9.18 22.80 -9.24
CA GLU A 40 7.78 23.13 -9.04
C GLU A 40 7.12 22.09 -8.11
N ARG A 41 6.37 22.57 -7.11
CA ARG A 41 5.70 21.68 -6.15
C ARG A 41 4.66 20.83 -6.86
N GLY A 42 4.59 19.55 -6.48
CA GLY A 42 3.62 18.60 -7.01
C GLY A 42 4.03 17.96 -8.33
N LYS A 43 5.13 18.38 -8.96
CA LYS A 43 5.71 17.69 -10.12
C LYS A 43 6.78 16.69 -9.68
N VAL A 44 7.03 15.70 -10.54
CA VAL A 44 8.12 14.72 -10.37
C VAL A 44 9.21 14.94 -11.41
N ARG A 45 10.45 14.67 -11.04
CA ARG A 45 11.59 14.73 -11.97
C ARG A 45 11.56 13.51 -12.88
N SER A 46 11.77 13.76 -14.17
CA SER A 46 11.96 12.75 -15.20
C SER A 46 13.06 13.24 -16.15
N HIS A 47 13.19 12.59 -17.30
CA HIS A 47 14.01 13.05 -18.41
C HIS A 47 13.29 12.85 -19.74
N ASP A 48 13.61 13.69 -20.71
CA ASP A 48 13.08 13.62 -22.07
C ASP A 48 13.82 12.59 -22.93
N SER A 49 13.43 12.49 -24.20
CA SER A 49 14.08 11.58 -25.17
C SER A 49 15.52 11.96 -25.51
N ALA A 50 15.96 13.18 -25.21
CA ALA A 50 17.35 13.61 -25.35
C ALA A 50 18.17 13.32 -24.08
N GLY A 51 17.53 12.91 -22.98
CA GLY A 51 18.18 12.67 -21.69
C GLY A 51 18.38 13.93 -20.86
N GLN A 52 17.72 15.05 -21.20
CA GLN A 52 17.71 16.25 -20.36
C GLN A 52 16.66 16.09 -19.26
N PRO A 53 16.94 16.56 -18.02
CA PRO A 53 15.98 16.45 -16.94
C PRO A 53 14.81 17.42 -17.15
N ASN A 54 13.60 16.95 -16.88
CA ASN A 54 12.39 17.75 -16.94
C ASN A 54 11.47 17.46 -15.75
N LEU A 55 10.49 18.34 -15.53
CA LEU A 55 9.41 18.10 -14.58
C LEU A 55 8.17 17.63 -15.34
N ILE A 56 7.61 16.52 -14.90
CA ILE A 56 6.34 15.99 -15.40
C ILE A 56 5.31 16.00 -14.28
N ASP A 57 4.04 15.95 -14.64
CA ASP A 57 3.01 15.62 -13.66
C ASP A 57 3.24 14.20 -13.15
N PRO A 58 3.00 13.93 -11.84
CA PRO A 58 3.12 12.59 -11.31
C PRO A 58 2.26 11.66 -12.15
N PRO A 59 2.80 10.53 -12.63
CA PRO A 59 1.97 9.58 -13.36
C PRO A 59 0.80 9.17 -12.47
N LEU A 60 -0.41 9.19 -13.02
CA LEU A 60 -1.58 8.68 -12.32
C LEU A 60 -1.33 7.21 -12.04
N TYR A 61 -1.31 6.85 -10.76
CA TYR A 61 -1.27 5.45 -10.37
C TYR A 61 -2.65 4.85 -10.63
N GLU A 62 -2.74 4.02 -11.65
CA GLU A 62 -3.90 3.18 -11.90
C GLU A 62 -3.60 1.79 -11.32
N PRO A 63 -4.25 1.40 -10.21
CA PRO A 63 -4.02 0.09 -9.61
C PRO A 63 -4.34 -1.00 -10.63
N THR A 64 -3.45 -1.97 -10.75
CA THR A 64 -3.76 -3.16 -11.54
C THR A 64 -4.81 -4.00 -10.82
N LEU A 65 -5.46 -4.93 -11.54
CA LEU A 65 -6.38 -5.88 -10.90
C LEU A 65 -5.68 -6.67 -9.78
N GLU A 66 -4.41 -7.03 -9.95
CA GLU A 66 -3.66 -7.74 -8.92
C GLU A 66 -3.33 -6.84 -7.71
N ASP A 67 -3.10 -5.54 -7.90
CA ASP A 67 -2.93 -4.59 -6.79
C ASP A 67 -4.21 -4.49 -5.96
N LEU A 68 -5.38 -4.41 -6.61
CA LEU A 68 -6.67 -4.41 -5.94
C LEU A 68 -6.88 -5.71 -5.14
N LYS A 69 -6.63 -6.87 -5.76
CA LYS A 69 -6.72 -8.17 -5.08
C LYS A 69 -5.75 -8.27 -3.89
N ALA A 70 -4.52 -7.77 -4.03
CA ALA A 70 -3.54 -7.77 -2.95
C ALA A 70 -3.99 -6.89 -1.77
N GLY A 71 -4.55 -5.72 -2.07
CA GLY A 71 -5.17 -4.84 -1.08
C GLY A 71 -6.30 -5.53 -0.32
N GLU A 72 -7.20 -6.21 -1.03
CA GLU A 72 -8.34 -6.90 -0.42
C GLU A 72 -7.95 -8.14 0.40
N ARG A 73 -6.91 -8.88 -0.01
CA ARG A 73 -6.34 -9.96 0.81
C ARG A 73 -5.73 -9.41 2.10
N THR A 74 -5.00 -8.30 2.00
CA THR A 74 -4.41 -7.62 3.17
C THR A 74 -5.50 -7.13 4.13
N TRP A 75 -6.58 -6.57 3.60
CA TRP A 75 -7.75 -6.18 4.38
C TRP A 75 -8.40 -7.39 5.08
N ARG A 76 -8.67 -8.48 4.34
CA ARG A 76 -9.21 -9.72 4.93
C ARG A 76 -8.33 -10.23 6.07
N ASP A 77 -7.02 -10.28 5.86
CA ASP A 77 -6.06 -10.82 6.82
C ASP A 77 -5.99 -9.97 8.10
N SER A 78 -6.14 -8.65 7.98
CA SER A 78 -6.20 -7.77 9.15
C SER A 78 -7.44 -8.03 10.00
N TYR A 79 -8.61 -8.24 9.39
CA TYR A 79 -9.85 -8.57 10.11
C TYR A 79 -9.81 -9.97 10.74
N LEU A 80 -9.25 -10.96 10.04
CA LEU A 80 -9.03 -12.29 10.60
C LEU A 80 -8.06 -12.26 11.77
N THR A 81 -7.00 -11.44 11.70
CA THR A 81 -6.03 -11.30 12.80
C THR A 81 -6.65 -10.57 13.99
N ALA A 82 -7.35 -9.45 13.73
CA ALA A 82 -7.98 -8.63 14.76
C ALA A 82 -9.01 -9.40 15.58
N THR A 83 -9.67 -10.40 14.99
CA THR A 83 -10.74 -11.16 15.66
C THR A 83 -10.31 -12.55 16.16
N GLU A 84 -9.04 -12.94 15.97
CA GLU A 84 -8.55 -14.26 16.42
C GLU A 84 -8.61 -14.41 17.94
N TRP A 85 -8.23 -13.37 18.69
CA TRP A 85 -8.22 -13.41 20.15
C TRP A 85 -9.60 -13.67 20.77
N LEU A 86 -10.69 -13.23 20.11
CA LEU A 86 -12.06 -13.51 20.56
C LEU A 86 -12.37 -15.01 20.46
N VAL A 87 -11.87 -15.67 19.41
CA VAL A 87 -12.04 -17.11 19.22
C VAL A 87 -11.24 -17.88 20.26
N THR A 88 -9.99 -17.50 20.48
CA THR A 88 -9.14 -18.10 21.51
C THR A 88 -9.76 -17.95 22.90
N ARG A 89 -10.17 -16.73 23.27
CA ARG A 89 -10.78 -16.43 24.58
C ARG A 89 -12.03 -17.25 24.84
N TYR A 90 -12.94 -17.33 23.88
CA TYR A 90 -14.17 -18.11 24.06
C TYR A 90 -13.88 -19.59 24.29
N ARG A 91 -12.88 -20.16 23.57
CA ARG A 91 -12.45 -21.55 23.77
C ARG A 91 -11.81 -21.74 25.15
N ASP A 92 -10.91 -20.84 25.54
CA ASP A 92 -10.28 -20.88 26.87
C ASP A 92 -11.33 -20.81 27.99
N GLU A 93 -12.32 -19.91 27.88
CA GLU A 93 -13.42 -19.79 28.85
C GLU A 93 -14.25 -21.07 28.95
N LYS A 94 -14.50 -21.75 27.83
CA LYS A 94 -15.20 -23.05 27.80
C LYS A 94 -14.37 -24.15 28.44
N ASP A 95 -13.08 -24.24 28.13
CA ASP A 95 -12.18 -25.25 28.68
C ASP A 95 -11.99 -25.06 30.20
N MET A 96 -12.01 -23.80 30.66
CA MET A 96 -12.01 -23.42 32.07
C MET A 96 -13.39 -23.58 32.76
N GLN A 97 -14.43 -24.01 32.04
CA GLN A 97 -15.81 -24.12 32.54
C GLN A 97 -16.37 -22.81 33.13
N ARG A 98 -15.95 -21.66 32.57
CA ARG A 98 -16.45 -20.33 32.94
C ARG A 98 -17.60 -19.92 32.04
N ALA A 99 -18.43 -19.00 32.54
CA ALA A 99 -19.38 -18.30 31.69
C ALA A 99 -18.58 -17.48 30.65
N PRO A 100 -18.77 -17.70 29.34
CA PRO A 100 -18.03 -16.97 28.32
C PRO A 100 -18.42 -15.50 28.26
N THR A 101 -17.49 -14.65 27.83
CA THR A 101 -17.73 -13.22 27.65
C THR A 101 -18.68 -12.95 26.47
N LEU A 102 -18.58 -13.75 25.41
CA LEU A 102 -19.52 -13.71 24.27
C LEU A 102 -20.67 -14.70 24.48
N THR A 103 -21.87 -14.33 24.02
CA THR A 103 -22.97 -15.30 23.95
C THR A 103 -22.70 -16.36 22.88
N ILE A 104 -23.43 -17.47 22.93
CA ILE A 104 -23.29 -18.55 21.93
C ILE A 104 -23.65 -18.02 20.54
N GLU A 105 -24.67 -17.16 20.45
CA GLU A 105 -25.14 -16.53 19.21
C GLU A 105 -24.05 -15.62 18.64
N GLN A 106 -23.46 -14.73 19.46
CA GLN A 106 -22.35 -13.88 19.04
C GLN A 106 -21.14 -14.70 18.58
N PHE A 107 -20.79 -15.75 19.31
CA PHE A 107 -19.68 -16.62 18.91
C PHE A 107 -19.95 -17.31 17.57
N ASN A 108 -21.17 -17.80 17.32
CA ASN A 108 -21.53 -18.39 16.04
C ASN A 108 -21.51 -17.36 14.90
N GLU A 109 -22.04 -16.16 15.11
CA GLU A 109 -21.96 -15.06 14.13
C GLU A 109 -20.51 -14.71 13.78
N LEU A 110 -19.63 -14.68 14.78
CA LEU A 110 -18.20 -14.47 14.57
C LEU A 110 -17.57 -15.56 13.71
N LEU A 111 -17.89 -16.84 13.96
CA LEU A 111 -17.36 -17.94 13.17
C LEU A 111 -17.86 -17.90 11.72
N VAL A 112 -19.15 -17.60 11.50
CA VAL A 112 -19.74 -17.43 10.16
C VAL A 112 -19.06 -16.27 9.42
N TYR A 113 -18.91 -15.12 10.08
CA TYR A 113 -18.23 -13.96 9.51
C TYR A 113 -16.77 -14.27 9.13
N ARG A 114 -16.01 -14.91 10.03
CA ARG A 114 -14.62 -15.32 9.77
C ARG A 114 -14.52 -16.35 8.64
N GLN A 115 -15.50 -17.23 8.49
CA GLN A 115 -15.55 -18.17 7.38
C GLN A 115 -15.82 -17.44 6.06
N ALA A 116 -16.81 -16.54 6.03
CA ALA A 116 -17.10 -15.73 4.85
C ALA A 116 -15.88 -14.89 4.40
N LEU A 117 -15.10 -14.35 5.34
CA LEU A 117 -13.83 -13.68 5.02
C LEU A 117 -12.83 -14.62 4.31
N ARG A 118 -12.71 -15.88 4.74
CA ARG A 118 -11.81 -16.86 4.11
C ARG A 118 -12.26 -17.26 2.72
N ASP A 119 -13.56 -17.39 2.52
CA ASP A 119 -14.15 -17.85 1.26
C ASP A 119 -14.23 -16.74 0.21
N TRP A 120 -14.35 -15.48 0.63
CA TRP A 120 -14.55 -14.36 -0.27
C TRP A 120 -13.48 -14.21 -1.38
N PRO A 121 -12.16 -14.41 -1.14
CA PRO A 121 -11.18 -14.36 -2.23
C PRO A 121 -11.28 -15.47 -3.29
N GLN A 122 -12.15 -16.47 -3.07
CA GLN A 122 -12.49 -17.51 -4.04
C GLN A 122 -13.81 -17.22 -4.79
N SER A 123 -14.54 -16.16 -4.41
CA SER A 123 -15.79 -15.80 -5.08
C SER A 123 -15.55 -15.05 -6.39
N GLU A 124 -16.54 -15.11 -7.29
CA GLU A 124 -16.53 -14.35 -8.54
C GLU A 124 -16.63 -12.83 -8.31
N SER A 125 -17.15 -12.43 -7.16
CA SER A 125 -17.26 -11.02 -6.76
C SER A 125 -15.95 -10.43 -6.24
N PHE A 126 -14.89 -11.20 -6.09
CA PHE A 126 -13.60 -10.69 -5.67
C PHE A 126 -12.87 -9.97 -6.83
N PRO A 127 -12.29 -8.76 -6.64
CA PRO A 127 -12.04 -8.03 -5.38
C PRO A 127 -13.01 -6.86 -5.10
N ASP A 128 -14.29 -6.93 -5.49
CA ASP A 128 -15.22 -5.82 -5.29
C ASP A 128 -15.49 -5.56 -3.79
N SER A 129 -15.02 -4.41 -3.30
CA SER A 129 -15.19 -3.99 -1.92
C SER A 129 -16.66 -3.90 -1.46
N ALA A 130 -17.61 -3.65 -2.37
CA ALA A 130 -19.04 -3.63 -2.05
C ALA A 130 -19.58 -5.04 -1.70
N CYS A 131 -18.86 -6.08 -2.11
CA CYS A 131 -19.20 -7.48 -1.87
C CYS A 131 -18.45 -8.09 -0.67
N ARG A 132 -17.76 -7.26 0.14
CA ARG A 132 -17.10 -7.74 1.37
C ARG A 132 -18.11 -8.37 2.33
N PRO A 133 -17.72 -9.42 3.07
CA PRO A 133 -18.55 -9.96 4.14
C PRO A 133 -18.95 -8.89 5.15
N VAL A 134 -20.22 -8.87 5.53
CA VAL A 134 -20.78 -7.89 6.47
C VAL A 134 -20.38 -8.24 7.89
N GLU A 135 -19.79 -7.28 8.59
CA GLU A 135 -19.38 -7.43 9.98
C GLU A 135 -20.60 -7.49 10.93
N PRO A 136 -20.62 -8.38 11.94
CA PRO A 136 -21.65 -8.38 12.97
C PRO A 136 -21.66 -7.06 13.76
N THR A 137 -22.86 -6.52 14.03
CA THR A 137 -23.03 -5.17 14.62
C THR A 137 -22.44 -5.02 16.02
N TRP A 138 -22.33 -6.12 16.79
CA TRP A 138 -21.74 -6.12 18.12
C TRP A 138 -20.21 -6.20 18.09
N LEU A 139 -19.59 -6.66 17.00
CA LEU A 139 -18.15 -6.93 16.94
C LEU A 139 -17.29 -5.68 17.20
N PRO A 140 -17.63 -4.47 16.68
CA PRO A 140 -16.90 -3.25 16.99
C PRO A 140 -16.84 -2.90 18.48
N THR A 141 -17.81 -3.37 19.29
CA THR A 141 -17.84 -3.12 20.74
C THR A 141 -16.77 -3.90 21.51
N GLN A 142 -16.12 -4.88 20.87
CA GLN A 142 -15.09 -5.71 21.50
C GLN A 142 -13.68 -5.10 21.43
N PHE A 143 -13.49 -4.02 20.66
CA PHE A 143 -12.18 -3.40 20.40
C PHE A 143 -11.93 -2.12 21.24
N GLN A 144 -12.70 -1.92 22.32
CA GLN A 144 -12.58 -0.76 23.22
C GLN A 144 -11.59 -0.98 24.37
#